data_AF-A0A955VTZ6-F1
#
_entry.id   AF-A0A955VTZ6-F1
#
_cell.length_a   1.000
_cell.length_b   1.000
_cell.length_c   1.000
_cell.angle_alpha   90.00
_cell.angle_beta   90.00
_cell.angle_gamma   90.00
#
_symmetry.space_group_name_H-M   'P 1'
#
loop_
_entity.id
_entity.type
_entity.pdbx_description
1 polymer ?
#
loop_
_entity_poly.entity_id
_entity_poly.type
_entity_poly.pdbx_seq_one_letter_code
_entity_poly.pdbx_strand_id
1 'polypeptide(L)'
;MQSLPSTKARRAVVIGSGFGGLAAAIRLGARGYDVTVLERHDQPGGRARVFEDKGFVFDAGPTVITAPFLFEELWELCGKKMSDYVDLRPVAPFYRIRFDDGDSFDYSGDPASMRDEILKLAPEDLEGYERFVKMSQEIFSVGFERLAHVPFDSWSSMAKIVPQMMRLKSYRTVYGLVSQFVKDERLRQVLSFHPLLVGGNPFTTTSIYSLIPYLERKWGVHFPIGGTGVLVRGLVDLFFGGEDGAGDDPEAFASRIHFNAWFYYQPGLLYVEHGHRFDEFCTTPPQLCPLRPEGEEELVVPMSGLAIRYFANLERGFKTHDKEHWRVPDYVRYYRAQGSLLKAVAGVGHRYLTLLSRAVRYHLQHGRFRSEHAEAAHQERARELCERGGLTDEQLAVLESLGASSVMASPLGIYAILGLGEMTAAVLVFLVAIILLMAEWGPVIELGLLGAVLGAGYAWSRFVRSRFPTDIQRKLDEKAEAISRLLDVPVVAMGHCHRARRRRMDWNHRRFYINTGNFIAPETPRHRDGEPCTCPTTFVELLDPGAKVANPLLKRWCCVRREGVVYEPSTPR
;
A
#
# COMPACT_ATOMS: atom_id res chain seq x y z
N MET A 1 -5.35 9.40 46.20
CA MET A 1 -5.92 8.48 45.21
C MET A 1 -7.34 8.94 44.88
N GLN A 2 -7.48 9.81 43.89
CA GLN A 2 -8.80 10.12 43.33
C GLN A 2 -9.18 8.99 42.38
N SER A 3 -10.32 8.36 42.65
CA SER A 3 -10.90 7.30 41.84
C SER A 3 -11.24 7.80 40.44
N LEU A 4 -10.66 7.17 39.41
CA LEU A 4 -11.04 7.38 38.02
C LEU A 4 -12.53 7.02 37.83
N PRO A 5 -13.33 7.85 37.14
CA PRO A 5 -14.75 7.60 36.95
C PRO A 5 -14.96 6.34 36.08
N SER A 6 -15.78 5.42 36.60
CA SER A 6 -16.16 4.20 35.90
C SER A 6 -17.19 4.50 34.81
N THR A 7 -16.73 4.58 33.56
CA THR A 7 -17.53 4.18 32.39
C THR A 7 -16.62 3.30 31.54
N LYS A 8 -16.96 2.01 31.31
CA LYS A 8 -16.17 1.09 30.47
C LYS A 8 -16.00 1.70 29.06
N ALA A 9 -14.96 2.50 28.85
CA ALA A 9 -14.64 3.04 27.53
C ALA A 9 -14.31 1.88 26.60
N ARG A 10 -14.86 1.91 25.38
CA ARG A 10 -14.55 0.91 24.36
C ARG A 10 -13.10 1.12 23.95
N ARG A 11 -12.29 0.05 23.96
CA ARG A 11 -10.87 0.11 23.60
C ARG A 11 -10.70 -0.07 22.08
N ALA A 12 -9.85 0.74 21.47
CA ALA A 12 -9.47 0.62 20.07
C ALA A 12 -7.95 0.60 19.93
N VAL A 13 -7.45 -0.24 19.02
CA VAL A 13 -6.02 -0.30 18.68
C VAL A 13 -5.86 0.12 17.22
N VAL A 14 -5.04 1.15 16.99
CA VAL A 14 -4.69 1.64 15.65
C VAL A 14 -3.26 1.21 15.34
N ILE A 15 -3.07 0.47 14.26
CA ILE A 15 -1.75 -0.02 13.85
C ILE A 15 -1.19 0.90 12.76
N GLY A 16 -0.11 1.61 13.09
CA GLY A 16 0.56 2.62 12.29
C GLY A 16 0.14 4.04 12.66
N SER A 17 1.11 4.94 12.74
CA SER A 17 0.93 6.36 13.10
C SER A 17 1.17 7.30 11.90
N GLY A 18 0.99 6.83 10.67
CA GLY A 18 0.90 7.71 9.51
C GLY A 18 -0.37 8.57 9.53
N PHE A 19 -0.51 9.53 8.61
CA PHE A 19 -1.67 10.43 8.56
C PHE A 19 -3.02 9.70 8.65
N GLY A 20 -3.19 8.58 7.94
CA GLY A 20 -4.42 7.79 8.03
C GLY A 20 -4.65 7.15 9.40
N GLY A 21 -3.58 6.71 10.08
CA GLY A 21 -3.65 6.14 11.42
C GLY A 21 -3.94 7.19 12.48
N LEU A 22 -3.23 8.32 12.46
CA LEU A 22 -3.49 9.45 13.37
C LEU A 22 -4.89 10.02 13.17
N ALA A 23 -5.33 10.23 11.92
CA ALA A 23 -6.69 10.67 11.64
C ALA A 23 -7.74 9.68 12.17
N ALA A 24 -7.50 8.37 12.04
CA ALA A 24 -8.38 7.36 12.62
C ALA A 24 -8.40 7.40 14.15
N ALA A 25 -7.23 7.56 14.78
CA ALA A 25 -7.08 7.64 16.22
C ALA A 25 -7.80 8.85 16.82
N ILE A 26 -7.58 10.05 16.25
CA ILE A 26 -8.28 11.30 16.63
C ILE A 26 -9.79 11.11 16.52
N ARG A 27 -10.26 10.59 15.39
CA ARG A 27 -11.69 10.39 15.16
C ARG A 27 -12.31 9.37 16.12
N LEU A 28 -11.61 8.28 16.44
CA LEU A 28 -12.04 7.29 17.43
C LEU A 28 -12.07 7.90 18.84
N GLY A 29 -11.04 8.66 19.22
CA GLY A 29 -10.96 9.37 20.49
C GLY A 29 -12.10 10.37 20.66
N ALA A 30 -12.40 11.16 19.63
CA ALA A 30 -13.54 12.09 19.60
C ALA A 30 -14.91 11.40 19.76
N ARG A 31 -15.00 10.08 19.50
CA ARG A 31 -16.20 9.26 19.75
C ARG A 31 -16.19 8.57 21.12
N GLY A 32 -15.24 8.88 21.99
CA GLY A 32 -15.13 8.34 23.35
C GLY A 32 -14.49 6.96 23.44
N TYR A 33 -13.75 6.53 22.40
CA TYR A 33 -12.93 5.33 22.49
C TYR A 33 -11.64 5.62 23.27
N ASP A 34 -11.20 4.64 24.06
CA ASP A 34 -9.85 4.62 24.62
C ASP A 34 -8.92 4.03 23.56
N VAL A 35 -8.11 4.88 22.93
CA VAL A 35 -7.34 4.55 21.72
C VAL A 35 -5.87 4.36 22.06
N THR A 36 -5.35 3.20 21.67
CA THR A 36 -3.91 2.88 21.67
C THR A 36 -3.40 2.90 20.24
N VAL A 37 -2.31 3.64 19.97
CA VAL A 37 -1.65 3.64 18.66
C VAL A 37 -0.38 2.80 18.74
N LEU A 38 -0.18 1.87 17.81
CA LEU A 38 1.02 1.05 17.71
C LEU A 38 1.85 1.52 16.52
N GLU A 39 3.08 1.96 16.72
CA GLU A 39 3.98 2.36 15.63
C GLU A 39 5.20 1.45 15.60
N ARG A 40 5.65 1.05 14.41
CA ARG A 40 6.82 0.17 14.27
C ARG A 40 8.14 0.92 14.23
N HIS A 41 8.09 2.18 13.84
CA HIS A 41 9.24 3.07 13.77
C HIS A 41 9.55 3.67 15.14
N ASP A 42 10.55 4.53 15.22
CA ASP A 42 10.98 5.28 16.41
C ASP A 42 10.28 6.64 16.55
N GLN A 43 9.46 7.01 15.57
CA GLN A 43 8.77 8.29 15.50
C GLN A 43 7.45 8.14 14.74
N PRO A 44 6.50 9.08 14.92
CA PRO A 44 5.22 9.04 14.23
C PRO A 44 5.34 9.48 12.76
N GLY A 45 4.24 9.40 12.01
CA GLY A 45 4.15 9.96 10.66
C GLY A 45 4.24 8.94 9.52
N GLY A 46 4.65 7.70 9.80
CA GLY A 46 4.63 6.62 8.81
C GLY A 46 5.50 6.94 7.59
N ARG A 47 4.91 7.28 6.43
CA ARG A 47 5.68 7.76 5.26
C ARG A 47 6.14 9.21 5.41
N ALA A 48 5.43 10.02 6.19
CA ALA A 48 5.73 11.42 6.47
C ALA A 48 6.74 11.58 7.62
N ARG A 49 7.67 10.62 7.76
CA ARG A 49 8.75 10.71 8.75
C ARG A 49 9.75 11.78 8.35
N VAL A 50 10.44 12.31 9.35
CA VAL A 50 11.49 13.31 9.18
C VAL A 50 12.82 12.71 9.61
N PHE A 51 13.86 12.97 8.84
CA PHE A 51 15.23 12.61 9.21
C PHE A 51 16.05 13.87 9.40
N GLU A 52 16.94 13.83 10.39
CA GLU A 52 17.88 14.89 10.65
C GLU A 52 19.29 14.36 10.44
N ASP A 53 20.09 15.07 9.65
CA ASP A 53 21.50 14.78 9.45
C ASP A 53 22.29 16.08 9.42
N LYS A 54 23.32 16.19 10.26
CA LYS A 54 24.24 17.35 10.33
C LYS A 54 23.54 18.71 10.41
N GLY A 55 22.44 18.80 11.15
CA GLY A 55 21.65 20.02 11.31
C GLY A 55 20.70 20.34 10.16
N PHE A 56 20.59 19.48 9.15
CA PHE A 56 19.58 19.55 8.11
C PHE A 56 18.40 18.68 8.45
N VAL A 57 17.20 19.19 8.22
CA VAL A 57 15.93 18.47 8.40
C VAL A 57 15.42 18.08 7.02
N PHE A 58 15.03 16.82 6.86
CA PHE A 58 14.56 16.29 5.61
C PHE A 58 13.25 15.52 5.79
N ASP A 59 12.22 15.92 5.03
CA ASP A 59 10.98 15.18 4.95
C ASP A 59 11.13 13.97 4.01
N ALA A 60 10.92 12.76 4.51
CA ALA A 60 10.98 11.53 3.71
C ALA A 60 9.69 11.25 2.92
N GLY A 61 8.64 12.03 3.16
CA GLY A 61 7.29 11.80 2.67
C GLY A 61 6.73 12.93 1.81
N PRO A 62 5.40 12.93 1.57
CA PRO A 62 4.76 13.97 0.78
C PRO A 62 4.81 15.33 1.50
N THR A 63 5.29 16.35 0.80
CA THR A 63 5.41 17.73 1.30
C THR A 63 4.38 18.69 0.72
N VAL A 64 3.74 18.31 -0.39
CA VAL A 64 2.75 19.14 -1.11
C VAL A 64 1.37 18.95 -0.48
N ILE A 65 0.81 20.00 0.12
CA ILE A 65 -0.53 19.99 0.72
C ILE A 65 -1.49 20.83 -0.13
N THR A 66 -2.44 20.18 -0.81
CA THR A 66 -3.40 20.83 -1.72
C THR A 66 -4.84 20.89 -1.20
N ALA A 67 -5.15 20.14 -0.14
CA ALA A 67 -6.47 20.07 0.47
C ALA A 67 -6.38 20.23 2.00
N PRO A 68 -5.94 21.40 2.51
CA PRO A 68 -5.70 21.60 3.94
C PRO A 68 -6.95 21.45 4.80
N PHE A 69 -8.13 21.76 4.24
CA PHE A 69 -9.42 21.62 4.94
C PHE A 69 -9.70 20.18 5.43
N LEU A 70 -9.10 19.15 4.79
CA LEU A 70 -9.22 17.76 5.26
C LEU A 70 -8.46 17.53 6.57
N PHE A 71 -7.37 18.26 6.80
CA PHE A 71 -6.67 18.28 8.08
C PHE A 71 -7.45 19.13 9.07
N GLU A 72 -7.88 20.34 8.70
CA GLU A 72 -8.66 21.24 9.55
C GLU A 72 -9.89 20.55 10.18
N GLU A 73 -10.62 19.72 9.41
CA GLU A 73 -11.76 18.94 9.90
C GLU A 73 -11.43 18.09 11.15
N LEU A 74 -10.19 17.59 11.28
CA LEU A 74 -9.76 16.81 12.44
C LEU A 74 -9.65 17.68 13.71
N TRP A 75 -9.11 18.89 13.59
CA TRP A 75 -9.06 19.84 14.70
C TRP A 75 -10.46 20.32 15.06
N GLU A 76 -11.29 20.65 14.07
CA GLU A 76 -12.68 21.08 14.27
C GLU A 76 -13.51 20.01 14.99
N LEU A 77 -13.30 18.73 14.66
CA LEU A 77 -13.95 17.60 15.34
C LEU A 77 -13.68 17.58 16.85
N CYS A 78 -12.51 18.08 17.26
CA CYS A 78 -12.09 18.20 18.66
C CYS A 78 -12.35 19.60 19.24
N GLY A 79 -13.06 20.48 18.52
CA GLY A 79 -13.31 21.85 18.96
C GLY A 79 -12.08 22.76 18.96
N LYS A 80 -11.06 22.44 18.16
CA LYS A 80 -9.78 23.16 18.04
C LYS A 80 -9.64 23.76 16.64
N LYS A 81 -8.63 24.61 16.45
CA LYS A 81 -8.25 25.15 15.13
C LYS A 81 -6.86 24.66 14.75
N MET A 82 -6.68 24.23 13.51
CA MET A 82 -5.38 23.77 13.01
C MET A 82 -4.29 24.87 13.09
N SER A 83 -4.69 26.13 12.89
CA SER A 83 -3.78 27.30 12.97
C SER A 83 -3.10 27.48 14.32
N ASP A 84 -3.66 26.90 15.38
CA ASP A 84 -3.09 26.97 16.73
C ASP A 84 -1.92 25.98 16.90
N TYR A 85 -1.78 25.02 15.96
CA TYR A 85 -0.80 23.93 16.01
C TYR A 85 0.18 23.95 14.83
N VAL A 86 -0.28 24.40 13.65
CA VAL A 86 0.49 24.31 12.41
C VAL A 86 0.42 25.65 11.67
N ASP A 87 1.59 26.29 11.50
CA ASP A 87 1.73 27.43 10.60
C ASP A 87 1.83 26.93 9.15
N LEU A 88 0.67 26.83 8.49
CA LEU A 88 0.56 26.40 7.10
C LEU A 88 0.59 27.61 6.17
N ARG A 89 1.61 27.69 5.31
CA ARG A 89 1.79 28.82 4.39
C ARG A 89 1.55 28.43 2.94
N PRO A 90 0.93 29.31 2.13
CA PRO A 90 0.84 29.09 0.69
C PRO A 90 2.23 29.18 0.06
N VAL A 91 2.49 28.31 -0.90
CA VAL A 91 3.73 28.29 -1.69
C VAL A 91 3.46 29.02 -3.02
N ALA A 92 4.36 29.90 -3.43
CA ALA A 92 4.27 30.61 -4.70
C ALA A 92 5.67 30.80 -5.33
N PRO A 93 5.90 30.37 -6.59
CA PRO A 93 5.01 29.54 -7.42
C PRO A 93 4.81 28.16 -6.78
N PHE A 94 3.76 27.42 -7.18
CA PHE A 94 3.53 26.05 -6.69
C PHE A 94 4.73 25.14 -7.00
N TYR A 95 5.28 25.29 -8.20
CA TYR A 95 6.53 24.66 -8.63
C TYR A 95 7.07 25.38 -9.87
N ARG A 96 8.40 25.32 -10.06
CA ARG A 96 9.09 25.78 -11.27
C ARG A 96 9.49 24.57 -12.11
N ILE A 97 8.97 24.48 -13.33
CA ILE A 97 9.36 23.46 -14.29
C ILE A 97 10.57 23.99 -15.06
N ARG A 98 11.66 23.23 -15.12
CA ARG A 98 12.84 23.57 -15.93
C ARG A 98 12.93 22.59 -17.10
N PHE A 99 12.98 23.13 -18.31
CA PHE A 99 13.12 22.37 -19.54
C PHE A 99 14.61 22.08 -19.83
N ASP A 100 14.86 21.14 -20.74
CA ASP A 100 16.20 20.68 -21.14
C ASP A 100 16.99 21.73 -21.92
N ASP A 101 16.29 22.62 -22.63
CA ASP A 101 16.84 23.81 -23.28
C ASP A 101 17.29 24.90 -22.29
N GLY A 102 16.96 24.77 -21.00
CA GLY A 102 17.28 25.72 -19.95
C GLY A 102 16.16 26.72 -19.63
N ASP A 103 15.09 26.77 -20.42
CA ASP A 103 13.91 27.58 -20.12
C ASP A 103 13.21 27.09 -18.84
N SER A 104 12.38 27.96 -18.27
CA SER A 104 11.56 27.59 -17.11
C SER A 104 10.14 28.12 -17.21
N PHE A 105 9.21 27.43 -16.56
CA PHE A 105 7.81 27.82 -16.42
C PHE A 105 7.41 27.83 -14.94
N ASP A 106 6.96 28.97 -14.44
CA ASP A 106 6.46 29.12 -13.07
C ASP A 106 4.98 28.80 -12.98
N TYR A 107 4.65 27.62 -12.47
CA TYR A 107 3.26 27.21 -12.31
C TYR A 107 2.66 27.77 -11.03
N SER A 108 1.50 28.39 -11.13
CA SER A 108 0.80 28.96 -9.97
C SER A 108 -0.71 28.83 -10.10
N GLY A 109 -1.41 29.02 -8.98
CA GLY A 109 -2.87 29.14 -8.96
C GLY A 109 -3.37 30.52 -9.35
N ASP A 110 -2.47 31.53 -9.43
CA ASP A 110 -2.84 32.89 -9.76
C ASP A 110 -3.16 33.01 -11.27
N PRO A 111 -4.38 33.42 -11.64
CA PRO A 111 -4.77 33.48 -13.04
C PRO A 111 -3.94 34.47 -13.86
N ALA A 112 -3.52 35.60 -13.29
CA ALA A 112 -2.72 36.60 -14.02
C ALA A 112 -1.31 36.07 -14.30
N SER A 113 -0.63 35.57 -13.27
CA SER A 113 0.71 34.98 -13.37
C SER A 113 0.76 33.82 -14.37
N MET A 114 -0.24 32.92 -14.34
CA MET A 114 -0.31 31.83 -15.31
C MET A 114 -0.50 32.34 -16.76
N ARG A 115 -1.27 33.39 -16.98
CA ARG A 115 -1.43 33.98 -18.33
C ARG A 115 -0.11 34.56 -18.81
N ASP A 116 0.62 35.24 -17.94
CA ASP A 116 1.91 35.85 -18.28
C ASP A 116 2.95 34.77 -18.62
N GLU A 117 3.02 33.69 -17.85
CA GLU A 117 3.90 32.55 -18.14
C GLU A 117 3.55 31.85 -19.46
N ILE A 118 2.25 31.70 -19.76
CA ILE A 118 1.80 31.13 -21.03
C ILE A 118 2.11 32.06 -22.20
N LEU A 119 1.92 33.38 -22.05
CA LEU A 119 2.26 34.35 -23.08
C LEU A 119 3.76 34.38 -23.40
N LYS A 120 4.61 34.13 -22.40
CA LYS A 120 6.06 33.99 -22.59
C LYS A 120 6.41 32.69 -23.32
N LEU A 121 5.79 31.57 -22.94
CA LEU A 121 6.13 30.24 -23.45
C LEU A 121 5.50 29.94 -24.82
N ALA A 122 4.19 30.17 -24.94
CA ALA A 122 3.34 29.74 -26.05
C ALA A 122 2.12 30.68 -26.20
N PRO A 123 2.29 31.91 -26.71
CA PRO A 123 1.24 32.92 -26.74
C PRO A 123 -0.01 32.50 -27.53
N GLU A 124 0.15 31.68 -28.56
CA GLU A 124 -0.97 31.15 -29.35
C GLU A 124 -1.90 30.23 -28.55
N ASP A 125 -1.42 29.66 -27.45
CA ASP A 125 -2.16 28.67 -26.66
C ASP A 125 -2.93 29.29 -25.49
N LEU A 126 -2.87 30.61 -25.29
CA LEU A 126 -3.52 31.29 -24.16
C LEU A 126 -5.03 31.01 -24.09
N GLU A 127 -5.74 31.20 -25.20
CA GLU A 127 -7.18 30.94 -25.28
C GLU A 127 -7.49 29.45 -25.07
N GLY A 128 -6.60 28.59 -25.58
CA GLY A 128 -6.62 27.15 -25.36
C GLY A 128 -6.57 26.78 -23.88
N TYR A 129 -5.60 27.32 -23.16
CA TYR A 129 -5.45 27.15 -21.73
C TYR A 129 -6.68 27.61 -20.94
N GLU A 130 -7.27 28.75 -21.26
CA GLU A 130 -8.49 29.21 -20.57
C GLU A 130 -9.66 28.24 -20.74
N ARG A 131 -9.82 27.68 -21.93
CA ARG A 131 -10.82 26.63 -22.18
C ARG A 131 -10.48 25.34 -21.43
N PHE A 132 -9.20 24.99 -21.31
CA PHE A 132 -8.76 23.85 -20.52
C PHE A 132 -9.06 24.05 -19.03
N VAL A 133 -8.82 25.23 -18.45
CA VAL A 133 -9.16 25.54 -17.05
C VAL A 133 -10.66 25.38 -16.80
N LYS A 134 -11.51 25.85 -17.71
CA LYS A 134 -12.97 25.66 -17.61
C LYS A 134 -13.34 24.17 -17.62
N MET A 135 -12.72 23.38 -18.51
CA MET A 135 -12.89 21.93 -18.53
C MET A 135 -12.40 21.29 -17.21
N SER A 136 -11.25 21.70 -16.68
CA SER A 136 -10.70 21.24 -15.40
C SER A 136 -11.67 21.53 -14.24
N GLN A 137 -12.28 22.71 -14.22
CA GLN A 137 -13.33 23.08 -13.25
C GLN A 137 -14.57 22.19 -13.36
N GLU A 138 -15.05 21.92 -14.57
CA GLU A 138 -16.19 21.00 -14.79
C GLU A 138 -15.85 19.58 -14.31
N ILE A 139 -14.65 19.08 -14.67
CA ILE A 139 -14.15 17.78 -14.22
C ILE A 139 -14.05 17.76 -12.70
N PHE A 140 -13.55 18.81 -12.06
CA PHE A 140 -13.47 18.91 -10.61
C PHE A 140 -14.85 18.88 -9.93
N SER A 141 -15.82 19.66 -10.43
CA SER A 141 -17.17 19.73 -9.86
C SER A 141 -17.92 18.39 -9.87
N VAL A 142 -17.50 17.47 -10.74
CA VAL A 142 -18.06 16.13 -10.81
C VAL A 142 -17.12 15.14 -10.12
N GLY A 143 -15.88 15.04 -10.58
CA GLY A 143 -14.86 14.12 -10.11
C GLY A 143 -14.54 14.26 -8.63
N PHE A 144 -14.34 15.48 -8.13
CA PHE A 144 -14.02 15.72 -6.72
C PHE A 144 -15.28 15.91 -5.87
N GLU A 145 -16.12 16.88 -6.20
CA GLU A 145 -17.26 17.27 -5.35
C GLU A 145 -18.38 16.21 -5.32
N ARG A 146 -18.62 15.49 -6.43
CA ARG A 146 -19.72 14.50 -6.51
C ARG A 146 -19.25 13.06 -6.47
N LEU A 147 -18.07 12.75 -7.00
CA LEU A 147 -17.66 11.37 -7.27
C LEU A 147 -16.53 10.88 -6.35
N ALA A 148 -15.68 11.75 -5.79
CA ALA A 148 -14.51 11.30 -5.02
C ALA A 148 -14.88 10.54 -3.74
N HIS A 149 -16.08 10.80 -3.20
CA HIS A 149 -16.62 10.10 -2.03
C HIS A 149 -17.63 9.00 -2.40
N VAL A 150 -17.90 8.77 -3.70
CA VAL A 150 -18.92 7.82 -4.18
C VAL A 150 -18.27 6.50 -4.62
N PRO A 151 -18.76 5.35 -4.15
CA PRO A 151 -18.25 4.05 -4.54
C PRO A 151 -18.82 3.60 -5.90
N PHE A 152 -17.98 2.99 -6.75
CA PHE A 152 -18.35 2.46 -8.07
C PHE A 152 -18.25 0.93 -8.11
N ASP A 153 -18.94 0.27 -7.21
CA ASP A 153 -18.84 -1.18 -6.95
C ASP A 153 -19.82 -2.04 -7.76
N SER A 154 -20.82 -1.43 -8.41
CA SER A 154 -21.81 -2.13 -9.22
C SER A 154 -21.89 -1.57 -10.63
N TRP A 155 -22.25 -2.44 -11.59
CA TRP A 155 -22.46 -2.04 -12.98
C TRP A 155 -23.52 -0.94 -13.11
N SER A 156 -24.59 -0.99 -12.32
CA SER A 156 -25.65 0.04 -12.36
C SER A 156 -25.18 1.38 -11.81
N SER A 157 -24.37 1.40 -10.75
CA SER A 157 -23.70 2.61 -10.26
C SER A 157 -22.76 3.19 -11.33
N MET A 158 -22.01 2.34 -12.02
CA MET A 158 -21.15 2.75 -13.13
C MET A 158 -21.96 3.31 -14.31
N ALA A 159 -23.04 2.64 -14.72
CA ALA A 159 -23.88 3.06 -15.84
C ALA A 159 -24.49 4.47 -15.63
N LYS A 160 -24.85 4.81 -14.38
CA LYS A 160 -25.39 6.14 -14.03
C LYS A 160 -24.40 7.27 -14.28
N ILE A 161 -23.10 7.02 -14.16
CA ILE A 161 -22.06 8.05 -14.36
C ILE A 161 -21.53 8.10 -15.79
N VAL A 162 -21.75 7.07 -16.61
CA VAL A 162 -21.30 7.02 -18.01
C VAL A 162 -21.65 8.29 -18.80
N PRO A 163 -22.88 8.84 -18.75
CA PRO A 163 -23.19 10.07 -19.48
C PRO A 163 -22.30 11.26 -19.07
N GLN A 164 -22.04 11.40 -17.77
CA GLN A 164 -21.16 12.46 -17.25
C GLN A 164 -19.70 12.22 -17.63
N MET A 165 -19.22 10.98 -17.53
CA MET A 165 -17.88 10.60 -17.98
C MET A 165 -17.66 10.87 -19.47
N MET A 166 -18.66 10.57 -20.31
CA MET A 166 -18.60 10.86 -21.74
C MET A 166 -18.56 12.37 -22.00
N ARG A 167 -19.40 13.15 -21.32
CA ARG A 167 -19.43 14.61 -21.42
C ARG A 167 -18.09 15.24 -21.01
N LEU A 168 -17.50 14.76 -19.91
CA LEU A 168 -16.22 15.22 -19.37
C LEU A 168 -15.00 14.58 -20.06
N LYS A 169 -15.24 13.77 -21.10
CA LYS A 169 -14.21 13.10 -21.89
C LYS A 169 -13.27 12.23 -21.05
N SER A 170 -13.76 11.61 -19.97
CA SER A 170 -12.99 10.74 -19.07
C SER A 170 -12.42 9.50 -19.76
N TYR A 171 -12.91 9.16 -20.95
CA TYR A 171 -12.36 8.09 -21.80
C TYR A 171 -11.01 8.45 -22.45
N ARG A 172 -10.60 9.72 -22.40
CA ARG A 172 -9.29 10.17 -22.88
C ARG A 172 -8.25 10.02 -21.78
N THR A 173 -6.99 10.04 -22.20
CA THR A 173 -5.86 10.19 -21.29
C THR A 173 -5.73 11.66 -20.86
N VAL A 174 -5.07 11.93 -19.74
CA VAL A 174 -4.81 13.32 -19.29
C VAL A 174 -4.10 14.11 -20.39
N TYR A 175 -3.00 13.56 -20.92
CA TYR A 175 -2.26 14.17 -22.02
C TYR A 175 -3.17 14.37 -23.26
N GLY A 176 -3.94 13.34 -23.66
CA GLY A 176 -4.83 13.42 -24.81
C GLY A 176 -6.04 14.37 -24.66
N LEU A 177 -6.42 14.72 -23.44
CA LEU A 177 -7.37 15.81 -23.17
C LEU A 177 -6.68 17.16 -23.34
N VAL A 178 -5.54 17.36 -22.68
CA VAL A 178 -4.74 18.61 -22.72
C VAL A 178 -4.36 18.99 -24.15
N SER A 179 -3.93 18.04 -24.98
CA SER A 179 -3.55 18.28 -26.38
C SER A 179 -4.70 18.77 -27.27
N GLN A 180 -5.97 18.70 -26.83
CA GLN A 180 -7.08 19.34 -27.55
C GLN A 180 -7.13 20.85 -27.37
N PHE A 181 -6.50 21.35 -26.32
CA PHE A 181 -6.60 22.73 -25.91
C PHE A 181 -5.34 23.50 -26.28
N VAL A 182 -4.16 22.88 -26.14
CA VAL A 182 -2.86 23.52 -26.37
C VAL A 182 -2.03 22.77 -27.42
N LYS A 183 -1.23 23.51 -28.19
CA LYS A 183 -0.39 22.99 -29.28
C LYS A 183 1.06 22.77 -28.85
N ASP A 184 1.62 23.70 -28.08
CA ASP A 184 3.00 23.66 -27.61
C ASP A 184 3.25 22.44 -26.71
N GLU A 185 4.33 21.71 -27.00
CA GLU A 185 4.65 20.46 -26.30
C GLU A 185 5.09 20.69 -24.86
N ARG A 186 5.77 21.80 -24.57
CA ARG A 186 6.21 22.16 -23.22
C ARG A 186 4.98 22.48 -22.37
N LEU A 187 4.03 23.24 -22.90
CA LEU A 187 2.77 23.54 -22.22
C LEU A 187 1.89 22.29 -22.03
N ARG A 188 1.88 21.36 -23.00
CA ARG A 188 1.23 20.04 -22.82
C ARG A 188 1.82 19.27 -21.64
N GLN A 189 3.14 19.27 -21.49
CA GLN A 189 3.82 18.63 -20.35
C GLN A 189 3.42 19.31 -19.03
N VAL A 190 3.49 20.64 -18.96
CA VAL A 190 3.11 21.44 -17.78
C VAL A 190 1.70 21.11 -17.29
N LEU A 191 0.74 20.97 -18.21
CA LEU A 191 -0.67 20.77 -17.87
C LEU A 191 -1.07 19.30 -17.69
N SER A 192 -0.18 18.35 -18.00
CA SER A 192 -0.50 16.92 -17.97
C SER A 192 0.28 16.11 -16.95
N PHE A 193 1.34 16.63 -16.32
CA PHE A 193 2.21 15.81 -15.46
C PHE A 193 1.62 15.47 -14.07
N HIS A 194 0.56 16.16 -13.62
CA HIS A 194 -0.07 15.95 -12.29
C HIS A 194 -0.36 14.48 -11.91
N PRO A 195 -0.76 13.57 -12.81
CA PRO A 195 -0.92 12.15 -12.47
C PRO A 195 0.33 11.50 -11.86
N LEU A 196 1.53 12.03 -12.11
CA LEU A 196 2.76 11.54 -11.50
C LEU A 196 2.73 11.67 -9.97
N LEU A 197 2.03 12.67 -9.41
CA LEU A 197 1.87 12.87 -7.97
C LEU A 197 1.12 11.71 -7.30
N VAL A 198 0.27 11.01 -8.06
CA VAL A 198 -0.48 9.83 -7.60
C VAL A 198 0.11 8.52 -8.14
N GLY A 199 1.33 8.56 -8.68
CA GLY A 199 2.01 7.40 -9.28
C GLY A 199 1.42 6.94 -10.61
N GLY A 200 0.61 7.78 -11.26
CA GLY A 200 0.02 7.54 -12.57
C GLY A 200 0.93 7.97 -13.74
N ASN A 201 0.60 7.52 -14.95
CA ASN A 201 1.26 7.95 -16.18
C ASN A 201 0.28 8.79 -17.01
N PRO A 202 0.60 10.05 -17.37
CA PRO A 202 -0.34 10.94 -18.06
C PRO A 202 -0.77 10.46 -19.46
N PHE A 203 0.01 9.59 -20.08
CA PHE A 203 -0.30 8.99 -21.38
C PHE A 203 -1.27 7.81 -21.31
N THR A 204 -1.60 7.32 -20.11
CA THR A 204 -2.52 6.18 -19.92
C THR A 204 -3.59 6.44 -18.87
N THR A 205 -3.34 7.38 -17.95
CA THR A 205 -4.25 7.76 -16.88
C THR A 205 -5.42 8.54 -17.47
N THR A 206 -6.63 8.17 -17.06
CA THR A 206 -7.87 8.84 -17.48
C THR A 206 -7.85 10.34 -17.15
N SER A 207 -8.42 11.14 -18.03
CA SER A 207 -8.50 12.61 -17.91
C SER A 207 -9.32 13.11 -16.72
N ILE A 208 -9.95 12.23 -15.92
CA ILE A 208 -10.55 12.62 -14.64
C ILE A 208 -9.54 13.30 -13.71
N TYR A 209 -8.25 12.92 -13.78
CA TYR A 209 -7.18 13.52 -13.00
C TYR A 209 -6.82 14.94 -13.45
N SER A 210 -7.35 15.41 -14.58
CA SER A 210 -7.31 16.83 -14.95
C SER A 210 -8.17 17.71 -14.03
N LEU A 211 -8.78 17.18 -12.95
CA LEU A 211 -9.32 17.97 -11.85
C LEU A 211 -8.23 18.63 -10.99
N ILE A 212 -7.01 18.07 -10.95
CA ILE A 212 -5.95 18.54 -10.05
C ILE A 212 -5.55 20.00 -10.32
N PRO A 213 -5.35 20.46 -11.57
CA PRO A 213 -5.08 21.86 -11.86
C PRO A 213 -6.10 22.83 -11.25
N TYR A 214 -7.39 22.50 -11.31
CA TYR A 214 -8.42 23.33 -10.69
C TYR A 214 -8.45 23.19 -9.16
N LEU A 215 -8.15 22.01 -8.62
CA LEU A 215 -8.03 21.79 -7.18
C LEU A 215 -6.90 22.68 -6.59
N GLU A 216 -5.72 22.65 -7.21
CA GLU A 216 -4.58 23.50 -6.84
C GLU A 216 -4.89 24.98 -7.04
N ARG A 217 -5.64 25.35 -8.07
CA ARG A 217 -6.10 26.74 -8.25
C ARG A 217 -7.10 27.18 -7.18
N LYS A 218 -8.02 26.30 -6.76
CA LYS A 218 -9.08 26.62 -5.79
C LYS A 218 -8.55 26.75 -4.38
N TRP A 219 -7.66 25.84 -3.98
CA TRP A 219 -7.17 25.77 -2.60
C TRP A 219 -5.70 26.09 -2.44
N GLY A 220 -4.91 26.13 -3.51
CA GLY A 220 -3.49 26.41 -3.42
C GLY A 220 -2.64 25.18 -3.10
N VAL A 221 -1.33 25.37 -3.21
CA VAL A 221 -0.32 24.46 -2.67
C VAL A 221 0.24 25.09 -1.42
N HIS A 222 0.33 24.31 -0.35
CA HIS A 222 0.82 24.78 0.94
C HIS A 222 1.97 23.92 1.46
N PHE A 223 2.75 24.55 2.33
CA PHE A 223 3.82 23.93 3.06
C PHE A 223 3.76 24.35 4.54
N PRO A 224 3.81 23.40 5.48
CA PRO A 224 3.89 23.72 6.90
C PRO A 224 5.30 24.24 7.21
N ILE A 225 5.40 25.41 7.86
CA ILE A 225 6.69 25.95 8.27
C ILE A 225 7.33 24.98 9.26
N GLY A 226 8.52 24.47 8.90
CA GLY A 226 9.21 23.41 9.63
C GLY A 226 9.02 21.99 9.06
N GLY A 227 8.33 21.85 7.93
CA GLY A 227 8.20 20.57 7.21
C GLY A 227 7.02 19.72 7.64
N THR A 228 6.80 18.62 6.94
CA THR A 228 5.68 17.70 7.14
C THR A 228 5.67 17.11 8.56
N GLY A 229 6.84 17.01 9.21
CA GLY A 229 6.96 16.63 10.62
C GLY A 229 6.17 17.52 11.58
N VAL A 230 6.05 18.83 11.32
CA VAL A 230 5.22 19.75 12.15
C VAL A 230 3.75 19.38 12.07
N LEU A 231 3.26 19.01 10.89
CA LEU A 231 1.87 18.57 10.73
C LEU A 231 1.62 17.24 11.45
N VAL A 232 2.58 16.32 11.40
CA VAL A 232 2.52 15.06 12.16
C VAL A 232 2.47 15.35 13.66
N ARG A 233 3.35 16.22 14.17
CA ARG A 233 3.35 16.65 15.58
C ARG A 233 2.02 17.26 15.98
N GLY A 234 1.49 18.21 15.20
CA GLY A 234 0.20 18.82 15.50
C GLY A 234 -0.96 17.82 15.58
N LEU A 235 -0.99 16.80 14.71
CA LEU A 235 -1.99 15.73 14.80
C LEU A 235 -1.81 14.87 16.05
N VAL A 236 -0.56 14.63 16.45
CA VAL A 236 -0.28 13.92 17.70
C VAL A 236 -0.73 14.76 18.89
N ASP A 237 -0.35 16.04 18.97
CA ASP A 237 -0.75 16.94 20.06
C ASP A 237 -2.28 17.02 20.20
N LEU A 238 -2.98 17.11 19.07
CA LEU A 238 -4.43 17.05 19.01
C LEU A 238 -5.00 15.74 19.58
N PHE A 239 -4.37 14.60 19.26
CA PHE A 239 -4.80 13.30 19.76
C PHE A 239 -4.62 13.16 21.28
N PHE A 240 -3.56 13.73 21.85
CA PHE A 240 -3.29 13.69 23.29
C PHE A 240 -4.00 14.80 24.09
N GLY A 241 -4.59 15.79 23.42
CA GLY A 241 -5.35 16.87 24.05
C GLY A 241 -4.47 17.99 24.63
N GLY A 242 -3.27 18.20 24.10
CA GLY A 242 -2.36 19.26 24.55
C GLY A 242 -2.92 20.64 24.21
N GLU A 243 -3.19 21.45 25.24
CA GLU A 243 -3.51 22.87 25.09
C GLU A 243 -2.27 23.77 25.10
N ASP A 244 -1.11 23.28 25.53
CA ASP A 244 0.10 24.10 25.65
C ASP A 244 1.33 23.30 25.22
N GLY A 245 1.80 23.48 23.99
CA GLY A 245 3.20 23.24 23.61
C GLY A 245 3.89 21.97 24.14
N ALA A 246 3.20 20.83 24.23
CA ALA A 246 3.79 19.55 24.64
C ALA A 246 4.72 18.93 23.58
N GLY A 247 5.15 19.73 22.60
CA GLY A 247 6.08 19.35 21.54
C GLY A 247 7.52 19.14 22.01
N ASP A 248 7.83 19.41 23.28
CA ASP A 248 9.21 19.31 23.81
C ASP A 248 9.39 18.28 24.96
N ASP A 249 8.34 17.50 25.32
CA ASP A 249 8.47 16.36 26.25
C ASP A 249 8.24 15.00 25.54
N PRO A 250 9.33 14.34 25.10
CA PRO A 250 9.27 13.03 24.45
C PRO A 250 8.63 11.91 25.29
N GLU A 251 8.63 12.03 26.63
CA GLU A 251 8.13 10.97 27.52
C GLU A 251 6.59 10.98 27.64
N ALA A 252 5.97 12.17 27.65
CA ALA A 252 4.52 12.30 27.55
C ALA A 252 3.98 11.79 26.21
N PHE A 253 4.70 12.10 25.12
CA PHE A 253 4.46 11.66 23.75
C PHE A 253 4.47 10.13 23.59
N ALA A 254 5.35 9.43 24.31
CA ALA A 254 5.49 7.96 24.27
C ALA A 254 4.39 7.19 25.04
N SER A 255 3.54 7.87 25.83
CA SER A 255 2.64 7.18 26.78
C SER A 255 1.37 6.57 26.16
N ARG A 256 0.96 6.98 24.94
CA ARG A 256 -0.17 6.36 24.19
C ARG A 256 0.15 5.92 22.75
N ILE A 257 1.30 6.31 22.21
CA ILE A 257 1.87 5.70 21.01
C ILE A 257 2.91 4.69 21.47
N HIS A 258 2.60 3.40 21.34
CA HIS A 258 3.53 2.35 21.71
C HIS A 258 4.39 1.98 20.51
N PHE A 259 5.68 2.27 20.64
CA PHE A 259 6.67 1.94 19.63
C PHE A 259 7.14 0.49 19.78
N ASN A 260 6.81 -0.34 18.78
CA ASN A 260 7.03 -1.78 18.77
C ASN A 260 7.71 -2.19 17.48
N ALA A 261 9.04 -2.33 17.51
CA ALA A 261 9.85 -2.53 16.31
C ALA A 261 9.53 -3.81 15.52
N TRP A 262 8.89 -4.79 16.17
CA TRP A 262 8.64 -6.10 15.56
C TRP A 262 7.22 -6.63 15.77
N PHE A 263 6.77 -6.71 17.01
CA PHE A 263 5.43 -7.13 17.38
C PHE A 263 4.96 -6.38 18.63
N TYR A 264 3.65 -6.34 18.84
CA TYR A 264 3.04 -5.93 20.10
C TYR A 264 2.34 -7.13 20.73
N TYR A 265 2.61 -7.38 22.00
CA TYR A 265 2.01 -8.49 22.74
C TYR A 265 1.43 -7.98 24.06
N GLN A 266 0.17 -8.32 24.28
CA GLN A 266 -0.52 -8.11 25.53
C GLN A 266 -0.95 -9.48 26.07
N PRO A 267 -0.32 -9.95 27.17
CA PRO A 267 -0.60 -11.25 27.76
C PRO A 267 -2.10 -11.49 27.99
N GLY A 268 -2.56 -12.68 27.59
CA GLY A 268 -3.96 -13.10 27.70
C GLY A 268 -4.94 -12.34 26.80
N LEU A 269 -4.49 -11.44 25.93
CA LEU A 269 -5.38 -10.62 25.09
C LEU A 269 -5.03 -10.64 23.60
N LEU A 270 -3.85 -10.18 23.22
CA LEU A 270 -3.58 -9.79 21.83
C LEU A 270 -2.11 -9.97 21.47
N TYR A 271 -1.87 -10.49 20.28
CA TYR A 271 -0.56 -10.44 19.62
C TYR A 271 -0.71 -9.80 18.25
N VAL A 272 0.11 -8.81 17.93
CA VAL A 272 0.09 -8.05 16.67
C VAL A 272 1.46 -8.10 16.02
N GLU A 273 1.53 -8.51 14.76
CA GLU A 273 2.76 -8.42 13.97
C GLU A 273 2.48 -8.14 12.49
N HIS A 274 3.52 -7.79 11.72
CA HIS A 274 3.35 -7.50 10.30
C HIS A 274 3.17 -8.76 9.43
N GLY A 275 3.65 -9.93 9.85
CA GLY A 275 3.49 -11.20 9.13
C GLY A 275 4.44 -11.44 7.95
N HIS A 276 5.26 -10.45 7.55
CA HIS A 276 6.27 -10.55 6.48
C HIS A 276 7.30 -11.66 6.71
N ARG A 277 7.52 -12.06 7.98
CA ARG A 277 8.44 -13.13 8.36
C ARG A 277 7.97 -14.52 7.94
N PHE A 278 6.67 -14.68 7.69
CA PHE A 278 6.07 -15.95 7.31
C PHE A 278 5.98 -16.11 5.79
N ASP A 279 6.43 -15.11 5.03
CA ASP A 279 6.43 -15.10 3.58
C ASP A 279 7.83 -15.36 3.02
N GLU A 280 7.98 -16.49 2.32
CA GLU A 280 9.22 -16.90 1.68
C GLU A 280 9.74 -15.86 0.66
N PHE A 281 8.86 -15.08 0.02
CA PHE A 281 9.23 -14.07 -0.99
C PHE A 281 9.71 -12.76 -0.39
N CYS A 282 9.37 -12.53 0.88
CA CYS A 282 9.56 -11.26 1.55
C CYS A 282 10.60 -11.38 2.67
N THR A 283 10.72 -12.54 3.30
CA THR A 283 11.70 -12.77 4.36
C THR A 283 13.15 -12.74 3.85
N THR A 284 14.03 -12.16 4.66
CA THR A 284 15.49 -12.21 4.55
C THR A 284 16.02 -12.91 5.79
N PRO A 285 16.80 -13.99 5.69
CA PRO A 285 17.50 -14.56 6.84
C PRO A 285 18.92 -13.95 6.90
N PRO A 286 19.30 -13.25 7.99
CA PRO A 286 18.51 -12.93 9.19
C PRO A 286 17.58 -11.72 9.02
N GLN A 287 16.42 -11.71 9.67
CA GLN A 287 15.36 -10.72 9.36
C GLN A 287 15.53 -9.39 10.07
N LEU A 288 15.92 -9.43 11.35
CA LEU A 288 16.15 -8.22 12.17
C LEU A 288 17.52 -7.60 11.92
N CYS A 289 18.40 -8.31 11.21
CA CYS A 289 19.71 -7.86 10.78
C CYS A 289 19.97 -8.36 9.35
N PRO A 290 19.30 -7.80 8.32
CA PRO A 290 19.41 -8.28 6.96
C PRO A 290 20.66 -7.68 6.29
N LEU A 291 21.83 -7.88 6.89
CA LEU A 291 23.11 -7.40 6.37
C LEU A 291 23.75 -8.44 5.45
N ARG A 292 24.54 -7.97 4.49
CA ARG A 292 25.31 -8.86 3.61
C ARG A 292 26.44 -9.54 4.39
N PRO A 293 26.84 -10.76 3.98
CA PRO A 293 27.99 -11.44 4.59
C PRO A 293 29.33 -10.73 4.39
N GLU A 294 29.47 -9.97 3.30
CA GLU A 294 30.73 -9.34 2.88
C GLU A 294 30.86 -7.87 3.33
N GLY A 295 29.84 -7.29 3.97
CA GLY A 295 29.85 -5.90 4.38
C GLY A 295 28.78 -5.56 5.42
N GLU A 296 29.18 -4.82 6.45
CA GLU A 296 28.35 -4.43 7.60
C GLU A 296 27.31 -3.33 7.27
N GLU A 297 27.39 -2.71 6.09
CA GLU A 297 26.55 -1.55 5.72
C GLU A 297 25.53 -1.84 4.61
N GLU A 298 25.64 -2.97 3.90
CA GLU A 298 24.75 -3.25 2.77
C GLU A 298 23.62 -4.21 3.13
N LEU A 299 22.38 -3.82 2.80
CA LEU A 299 21.19 -4.63 3.06
C LEU A 299 21.04 -5.76 2.03
N VAL A 300 20.59 -6.92 2.52
CA VAL A 300 20.05 -8.03 1.76
C VAL A 300 18.68 -7.61 1.24
N VAL A 301 18.50 -7.66 -0.08
CA VAL A 301 17.24 -7.33 -0.72
C VAL A 301 16.39 -8.61 -0.81
N PRO A 302 15.18 -8.65 -0.22
CA PRO A 302 14.28 -9.79 -0.41
C PRO A 302 13.80 -9.89 -1.86
N MET A 303 13.18 -11.01 -2.19
CA MET A 303 12.72 -11.25 -3.55
C MET A 303 11.61 -10.34 -4.02
N SER A 304 10.70 -9.99 -3.12
CA SER A 304 9.72 -8.95 -3.37
C SER A 304 10.39 -7.65 -3.79
N GLY A 305 11.50 -7.26 -3.15
CA GLY A 305 12.29 -6.08 -3.51
C GLY A 305 12.89 -6.17 -4.91
N LEU A 306 13.52 -7.31 -5.25
CA LEU A 306 14.06 -7.52 -6.60
C LEU A 306 12.96 -7.53 -7.67
N ALA A 307 11.83 -8.21 -7.40
CA ALA A 307 10.70 -8.28 -8.29
C ALA A 307 10.06 -6.90 -8.52
N ILE A 308 9.90 -6.09 -7.47
CA ILE A 308 9.41 -4.71 -7.59
C ILE A 308 10.34 -3.89 -8.50
N ARG A 309 11.65 -3.95 -8.25
CA ARG A 309 12.66 -3.15 -8.97
C ARG A 309 12.81 -3.53 -10.44
N TYR A 310 12.89 -4.81 -10.75
CA TYR A 310 13.27 -5.29 -12.09
C TYR A 310 12.10 -5.82 -12.93
N PHE A 311 10.90 -5.89 -12.36
CA PHE A 311 9.71 -6.36 -13.08
C PHE A 311 8.50 -5.47 -12.81
N ALA A 312 8.03 -5.42 -11.56
CA ALA A 312 6.73 -4.85 -11.21
C ALA A 312 6.63 -3.34 -11.58
N ASN A 313 7.65 -2.54 -11.27
CA ASN A 313 7.68 -1.12 -11.61
C ASN A 313 7.79 -0.85 -13.12
N LEU A 314 8.22 -1.84 -13.89
CA LEU A 314 8.42 -1.74 -15.33
C LEU A 314 7.19 -2.24 -16.13
N GLU A 315 6.34 -3.05 -15.49
CA GLU A 315 5.12 -3.60 -16.10
C GLU A 315 3.94 -2.64 -16.01
N ARG A 316 3.71 -1.88 -17.08
CA ARG A 316 2.56 -0.97 -17.18
C ARG A 316 1.25 -1.75 -17.22
N GLY A 317 0.34 -1.43 -16.30
CA GLY A 317 -1.00 -2.03 -16.23
C GLY A 317 -1.06 -3.41 -15.56
N PHE A 318 0.06 -3.93 -15.06
CA PHE A 318 0.08 -5.17 -14.29
C PHE A 318 -0.35 -4.88 -12.85
N LYS A 319 -1.48 -5.45 -12.41
CA LYS A 319 -1.97 -5.26 -11.04
C LYS A 319 -1.21 -6.14 -10.07
N THR A 320 -0.08 -5.62 -9.59
CA THR A 320 0.87 -6.32 -8.72
C THR A 320 0.26 -6.79 -7.39
N HIS A 321 -0.73 -6.07 -6.86
CA HIS A 321 -1.41 -6.35 -5.59
C HIS A 321 -2.54 -7.40 -5.68
N ASP A 322 -2.99 -7.75 -6.89
CA ASP A 322 -4.07 -8.72 -7.13
C ASP A 322 -3.58 -10.03 -7.78
N LYS A 323 -2.27 -10.11 -8.11
CA LYS A 323 -1.67 -11.23 -8.85
C LYS A 323 -1.96 -12.60 -8.22
N GLU A 324 -2.08 -12.64 -6.90
CA GLU A 324 -2.35 -13.85 -6.11
C GLU A 324 -3.65 -14.56 -6.52
N HIS A 325 -4.56 -13.83 -7.16
CA HIS A 325 -5.88 -14.31 -7.56
C HIS A 325 -6.08 -14.36 -9.08
N TRP A 326 -5.07 -13.99 -9.89
CA TRP A 326 -5.19 -14.01 -11.35
C TRP A 326 -5.31 -15.44 -11.88
N ARG A 327 -6.29 -15.66 -12.75
CA ARG A 327 -6.46 -16.89 -13.53
C ARG A 327 -5.95 -16.67 -14.95
N VAL A 328 -5.78 -17.74 -15.72
CA VAL A 328 -5.36 -17.69 -17.13
C VAL A 328 -6.10 -16.60 -17.96
N PRO A 329 -7.43 -16.41 -17.83
CA PRO A 329 -8.13 -15.35 -18.56
C PRO A 329 -7.69 -13.92 -18.20
N ASP A 330 -7.23 -13.68 -16.98
CA ASP A 330 -6.74 -12.37 -16.53
C ASP A 330 -5.41 -12.02 -17.20
N TYR A 331 -4.51 -13.00 -17.30
CA TYR A 331 -3.28 -12.86 -18.09
C TYR A 331 -3.58 -12.62 -19.56
N VAL A 332 -4.51 -13.36 -20.16
CA VAL A 332 -4.91 -13.15 -21.56
C VAL A 332 -5.47 -11.74 -21.77
N ARG A 333 -6.30 -11.23 -20.86
CA ARG A 333 -6.81 -9.86 -20.90
C ARG A 333 -5.69 -8.83 -20.79
N TYR A 334 -4.75 -9.02 -19.87
CA TYR A 334 -3.58 -8.16 -19.71
C TYR A 334 -2.75 -8.08 -20.99
N TYR A 335 -2.40 -9.22 -21.59
CA TYR A 335 -1.60 -9.25 -22.82
C TYR A 335 -2.33 -8.66 -24.03
N ARG A 336 -3.64 -8.88 -24.16
CA ARG A 336 -4.45 -8.26 -25.21
C ARG A 336 -4.54 -6.74 -25.07
N ALA A 337 -4.56 -6.22 -23.84
CA ALA A 337 -4.58 -4.78 -23.59
C ALA A 337 -3.30 -4.04 -24.02
N GLN A 338 -2.21 -4.76 -24.30
CA GLN A 338 -0.94 -4.19 -24.74
C GLN A 338 -0.82 -4.03 -26.28
N GLY A 339 -1.90 -4.26 -27.02
CA GLY A 339 -2.00 -4.04 -28.46
C GLY A 339 -1.37 -5.16 -29.30
N SER A 340 -0.06 -5.35 -29.20
CA SER A 340 0.63 -6.45 -29.90
C SER A 340 0.99 -7.57 -28.93
N LEU A 341 0.31 -8.71 -29.06
CA LEU A 341 0.57 -9.89 -28.23
C LEU A 341 2.04 -10.31 -28.27
N LEU A 342 2.65 -10.31 -29.45
CA LEU A 342 4.04 -10.72 -29.63
C LEU A 342 5.02 -9.76 -28.94
N LYS A 343 4.81 -8.43 -29.09
CA LYS A 343 5.65 -7.42 -28.39
C LYS A 343 5.42 -7.45 -26.89
N ALA A 344 4.20 -7.69 -26.43
CA ALA A 344 3.87 -7.79 -25.02
C ALA A 344 4.52 -9.02 -24.39
N VAL A 345 4.42 -10.19 -25.05
CA VAL A 345 5.08 -11.43 -24.61
C VAL A 345 6.61 -11.27 -24.62
N ALA A 346 7.19 -10.67 -25.67
CA ALA A 346 8.62 -10.43 -25.74
C ALA A 346 9.11 -9.43 -24.67
N GLY A 347 8.36 -8.34 -24.44
CA GLY A 347 8.68 -7.32 -23.45
C GLY A 347 8.61 -7.85 -22.01
N VAL A 348 7.52 -8.56 -21.68
CA VAL A 348 7.39 -9.25 -20.39
C VAL A 348 8.50 -10.28 -20.24
N GLY A 349 8.73 -11.12 -21.26
CA GLY A 349 9.80 -12.12 -21.26
C GLY A 349 11.19 -11.52 -21.04
N HIS A 350 11.51 -10.40 -21.68
CA HIS A 350 12.81 -9.73 -21.50
C HIS A 350 12.99 -9.19 -20.07
N ARG A 351 11.99 -8.49 -19.52
CA ARG A 351 12.05 -7.98 -18.13
C ARG A 351 12.10 -9.12 -17.13
N TYR A 352 11.40 -10.21 -17.44
CA TYR A 352 11.43 -11.42 -16.66
C TYR A 352 12.81 -12.08 -16.64
N LEU A 353 13.44 -12.25 -17.80
CA LEU A 353 14.80 -12.74 -17.94
C LEU A 353 15.80 -11.80 -17.26
N THR A 354 15.53 -10.50 -17.26
CA THR A 354 16.33 -9.52 -16.52
C THR A 354 16.22 -9.75 -15.01
N LEU A 355 15.01 -9.82 -14.46
CA LEU A 355 14.78 -10.18 -13.06
C LEU A 355 15.49 -11.50 -12.70
N LEU A 356 15.35 -12.53 -13.55
CA LEU A 356 16.00 -13.82 -13.35
C LEU A 356 17.52 -13.68 -13.30
N SER A 357 18.12 -13.05 -14.31
CA SER A 357 19.56 -12.88 -14.38
C SER A 357 20.10 -12.13 -13.16
N ARG A 358 19.33 -11.15 -12.65
CA ARG A 358 19.65 -10.42 -11.42
C ARG A 358 19.51 -11.30 -10.20
N ALA A 359 18.45 -12.11 -10.08
CA ALA A 359 18.24 -13.02 -8.97
C ALA A 359 19.30 -14.14 -8.93
N VAL A 360 19.64 -14.74 -10.07
CA VAL A 360 20.71 -15.75 -10.19
C VAL A 360 22.05 -15.14 -9.87
N ARG A 361 22.40 -13.98 -10.45
CA ARG A 361 23.64 -13.28 -10.12
C ARG A 361 23.70 -12.93 -8.63
N TYR A 362 22.59 -12.46 -8.08
CA TYR A 362 22.46 -12.16 -6.66
C TYR A 362 22.70 -13.41 -5.80
N HIS A 363 22.13 -14.56 -6.17
CA HIS A 363 22.39 -15.82 -5.47
C HIS A 363 23.80 -16.37 -5.67
N LEU A 364 24.41 -16.22 -6.85
CA LEU A 364 25.79 -16.67 -7.07
C LEU A 364 26.79 -15.82 -6.28
N GLN A 365 26.51 -14.52 -6.14
CA GLN A 365 27.33 -13.59 -5.37
C GLN A 365 27.10 -13.75 -3.87
N HIS A 366 25.85 -13.93 -3.42
CA HIS A 366 25.47 -13.81 -2.00
C HIS A 366 24.76 -15.07 -1.46
N GLY A 367 24.87 -16.21 -2.15
CA GLY A 367 24.08 -17.43 -1.90
C GLY A 367 24.28 -18.07 -0.53
N ARG A 368 25.31 -17.63 0.20
CA ARG A 368 25.42 -17.84 1.64
C ARG A 368 24.77 -16.65 2.34
N PHE A 369 23.43 -16.65 2.40
CA PHE A 369 22.66 -15.66 3.18
C PHE A 369 23.01 -15.67 4.68
N ARG A 370 23.77 -16.69 5.13
CA ARG A 370 24.20 -16.85 6.50
C ARG A 370 25.56 -16.20 6.72
N SER A 371 25.54 -15.10 7.45
CA SER A 371 26.70 -14.53 8.10
C SER A 371 26.57 -14.86 9.57
N GLU A 372 27.56 -15.55 10.15
CA GLU A 372 27.55 -15.85 11.59
C GLU A 372 27.35 -14.57 12.43
N HIS A 373 27.94 -13.46 11.98
CA HIS A 373 27.75 -12.14 12.59
C HIS A 373 26.29 -11.66 12.47
N ALA A 374 25.68 -11.75 11.29
CA ALA A 374 24.31 -11.29 11.09
C ALA A 374 23.29 -12.20 11.83
N GLU A 375 23.54 -13.51 11.89
CA GLU A 375 22.73 -14.46 12.67
C GLU A 375 22.84 -14.18 14.18
N ALA A 376 24.04 -13.91 14.69
CA ALA A 376 24.25 -13.54 16.09
C ALA A 376 23.54 -12.22 16.43
N ALA A 377 23.72 -11.18 15.60
CA ALA A 377 23.06 -9.89 15.78
C ALA A 377 21.53 -10.00 15.68
N HIS A 378 21.01 -10.89 14.83
CA HIS A 378 19.59 -11.19 14.77
C HIS A 378 19.06 -11.81 16.04
N GLN A 379 19.76 -12.82 16.58
CA GLN A 379 19.36 -13.49 17.82
C GLN A 379 19.42 -12.54 19.01
N GLU A 380 20.47 -11.73 19.11
CA GLU A 380 20.59 -10.69 20.13
C GLU A 380 19.41 -9.72 20.05
N ARG A 381 19.13 -9.17 18.87
CA ARG A 381 18.01 -8.24 18.68
C ARG A 381 16.64 -8.90 18.88
N ALA A 382 16.49 -10.17 18.53
CA ALA A 382 15.27 -10.93 18.78
C ALA A 382 15.03 -11.12 20.28
N ARG A 383 16.08 -11.47 21.04
CA ARG A 383 16.03 -11.57 22.50
C ARG A 383 15.67 -10.23 23.14
N GLU A 384 16.35 -9.15 22.78
CA GLU A 384 16.04 -7.81 23.31
C GLU A 384 14.56 -7.42 23.09
N LEU A 385 14.03 -7.69 21.89
CA LEU A 385 12.64 -7.39 21.55
C LEU A 385 11.65 -8.30 22.30
N CYS A 386 11.98 -9.58 22.45
CA CYS A 386 11.17 -10.53 23.22
C CYS A 386 11.17 -10.24 24.71
N GLU A 387 12.32 -9.88 25.30
CA GLU A 387 12.46 -9.48 26.70
C GLU A 387 11.61 -8.24 27.00
N ARG A 388 11.66 -7.22 26.13
CA ARG A 388 10.77 -6.04 26.23
C ARG A 388 9.29 -6.41 26.13
N GLY A 389 8.98 -7.44 25.33
CA GLY A 389 7.64 -7.98 25.20
C GLY A 389 7.22 -8.93 26.35
N GLY A 390 8.11 -9.27 27.28
CA GLY A 390 7.84 -10.24 28.35
C GLY A 390 7.67 -11.68 27.87
N LEU A 391 8.36 -12.07 26.80
CA LEU A 391 8.39 -13.45 26.29
C LEU A 391 9.59 -14.23 26.84
N THR A 392 9.39 -15.52 27.07
CA THR A 392 10.45 -16.45 27.49
C THR A 392 11.34 -16.88 26.31
N ASP A 393 12.56 -17.34 26.59
CA ASP A 393 13.47 -17.90 25.57
C ASP A 393 12.85 -19.08 24.80
N GLU A 394 12.07 -19.92 25.48
CA GLU A 394 11.37 -21.03 24.83
C GLU A 394 10.30 -20.51 23.84
N GLN A 395 9.52 -19.51 24.25
CA GLN A 395 8.54 -18.86 23.36
C GLN A 395 9.22 -18.18 22.18
N LEU A 396 10.35 -17.49 22.40
CA LEU A 396 11.15 -16.90 21.32
C LEU A 396 11.62 -17.98 20.34
N ALA A 397 12.21 -19.07 20.81
CA ALA A 397 12.69 -20.16 19.96
C ALA A 397 11.57 -20.76 19.10
N VAL A 398 10.37 -20.96 19.68
CA VAL A 398 9.21 -21.42 18.91
C VAL A 398 8.76 -20.37 17.90
N LEU A 399 8.66 -19.08 18.27
CA LEU A 399 8.30 -18.01 17.35
C LEU A 399 9.30 -17.89 16.19
N GLU A 400 10.60 -18.04 16.45
CA GLU A 400 11.65 -18.10 15.44
C GLU A 400 11.47 -19.28 14.48
N SER A 401 11.18 -20.47 15.01
CA SER A 401 10.92 -21.66 14.19
C SER A 401 9.70 -21.53 13.27
N LEU A 402 8.76 -20.63 13.60
CA LEU A 402 7.59 -20.36 12.78
C LEU A 402 7.91 -19.56 11.51
N GLY A 403 9.05 -18.85 11.48
CA GLY A 403 9.50 -18.07 10.33
C GLY A 403 9.67 -18.91 9.06
N ALA A 404 9.52 -18.27 7.91
CA ALA A 404 9.74 -18.91 6.62
C ALA A 404 11.22 -18.79 6.20
N SER A 405 11.74 -19.84 5.55
CA SER A 405 13.01 -19.75 4.85
C SER A 405 12.84 -18.95 3.56
N SER A 406 13.75 -18.03 3.27
CA SER A 406 13.68 -17.26 2.04
C SER A 406 13.70 -18.16 0.81
N VAL A 407 12.85 -17.83 -0.16
CA VAL A 407 12.79 -18.51 -1.45
C VAL A 407 14.13 -18.43 -2.20
N MET A 408 15.01 -17.48 -1.84
CA MET A 408 16.36 -17.36 -2.40
C MET A 408 17.40 -18.28 -1.82
N ALA A 409 17.08 -18.99 -0.74
CA ALA A 409 18.01 -19.88 -0.06
C ALA A 409 18.25 -21.19 -0.84
N SER A 410 17.50 -21.47 -1.91
CA SER A 410 17.69 -22.69 -2.71
C SER A 410 17.53 -22.43 -4.22
N PRO A 411 18.26 -23.18 -5.08
CA PRO A 411 18.05 -23.13 -6.53
C PRO A 411 16.61 -23.44 -6.95
N LEU A 412 15.92 -24.35 -6.24
CA LEU A 412 14.52 -24.69 -6.50
C LEU A 412 13.56 -23.54 -6.13
N GLY A 413 13.88 -22.77 -5.09
CA GLY A 413 13.12 -21.56 -4.76
C GLY A 413 13.36 -20.45 -5.79
N ILE A 414 14.60 -20.27 -6.26
CA ILE A 414 14.90 -19.40 -7.42
C ILE A 414 14.12 -19.84 -8.66
N TYR A 415 13.96 -21.15 -8.85
CA TYR A 415 13.10 -21.70 -9.89
C TYR A 415 11.59 -21.47 -9.63
N ALA A 416 11.15 -21.41 -8.37
CA ALA A 416 9.76 -21.11 -8.03
C ALA A 416 9.38 -19.64 -8.26
N ILE A 417 10.29 -18.71 -7.96
CA ILE A 417 10.22 -17.28 -8.34
C ILE A 417 9.96 -17.13 -9.82
N LEU A 418 10.60 -18.02 -10.57
CA LEU A 418 10.62 -18.09 -12.00
C LEU A 418 9.24 -18.39 -12.60
N GLY A 419 8.14 -18.52 -11.83
CA GLY A 419 6.76 -18.51 -12.37
C GLY A 419 6.56 -19.55 -13.48
N LEU A 420 7.53 -20.47 -13.54
CA LEU A 420 7.90 -21.23 -14.72
C LEU A 420 6.89 -22.37 -14.90
N GLY A 421 6.17 -22.71 -13.84
CA GLY A 421 5.06 -23.64 -13.94
C GLY A 421 4.05 -23.33 -15.05
N GLU A 422 3.75 -22.05 -15.32
CA GLU A 422 2.79 -21.67 -16.37
C GLU A 422 3.48 -21.05 -17.59
N MET A 423 4.52 -20.22 -17.36
CA MET A 423 5.25 -19.58 -18.43
C MET A 423 6.31 -20.47 -19.09
N THR A 424 7.06 -21.33 -18.37
CA THR A 424 7.87 -22.35 -19.08
C THR A 424 7.01 -23.42 -19.66
N ALA A 425 5.89 -23.80 -19.05
CA ALA A 425 4.96 -24.70 -19.73
C ALA A 425 4.56 -24.07 -21.08
N ALA A 426 4.14 -22.80 -21.11
CA ALA A 426 3.82 -22.11 -22.36
C ALA A 426 5.01 -21.97 -23.33
N VAL A 427 6.21 -21.65 -22.84
CA VAL A 427 7.42 -21.48 -23.67
C VAL A 427 7.96 -22.82 -24.17
N LEU A 428 7.99 -23.88 -23.35
CA LEU A 428 8.35 -25.23 -23.76
C LEU A 428 7.33 -25.79 -24.75
N VAL A 429 6.05 -25.54 -24.53
CA VAL A 429 4.99 -25.87 -25.49
C VAL A 429 5.20 -25.14 -26.80
N PHE A 430 5.57 -23.87 -26.76
CA PHE A 430 5.85 -23.08 -27.96
C PHE A 430 7.12 -23.57 -28.69
N LEU A 431 8.20 -23.86 -27.96
CA LEU A 431 9.45 -24.38 -28.52
C LEU A 431 9.30 -25.80 -29.05
N VAL A 432 8.57 -26.66 -28.35
CA VAL A 432 8.25 -28.02 -28.81
C VAL A 432 7.30 -27.95 -29.99
N ALA A 433 6.30 -27.07 -30.00
CA ALA A 433 5.45 -26.85 -31.18
C ALA A 433 6.28 -26.40 -32.39
N ILE A 434 7.30 -25.54 -32.21
CA ILE A 434 8.23 -25.17 -33.29
C ILE A 434 9.06 -26.39 -33.73
N ILE A 435 9.61 -27.16 -32.81
CA ILE A 435 10.42 -28.35 -33.13
C ILE A 435 9.57 -29.41 -33.86
N LEU A 436 8.33 -29.61 -33.44
CA LEU A 436 7.36 -30.50 -34.07
C LEU A 436 6.96 -29.98 -35.47
N LEU A 437 6.69 -28.68 -35.62
CA LEU A 437 6.43 -28.06 -36.93
C LEU A 437 7.61 -28.17 -37.90
N MET A 438 8.85 -28.29 -37.39
CA MET A 438 10.05 -28.45 -38.19
C MET A 438 10.38 -29.91 -38.52
N ALA A 439 9.64 -30.87 -37.97
CA ALA A 439 9.99 -32.28 -38.03
C ALA A 439 8.82 -33.08 -38.62
N GLU A 440 9.05 -33.82 -39.72
CA GLU A 440 7.99 -34.58 -40.43
C GLU A 440 7.58 -35.89 -39.73
N TRP A 441 7.20 -35.82 -38.46
CA TRP A 441 6.73 -36.97 -37.69
C TRP A 441 5.22 -36.93 -37.75
N GLY A 442 4.56 -37.87 -38.45
CA GLY A 442 3.11 -37.78 -38.72
C GLY A 442 2.24 -37.36 -37.50
N PRO A 443 1.06 -36.76 -37.73
CA PRO A 443 0.32 -35.90 -36.78
C PRO A 443 -0.02 -36.55 -35.42
N VAL A 444 -0.10 -37.88 -35.36
CA VAL A 444 -0.35 -38.62 -34.12
C VAL A 444 0.85 -38.54 -33.16
N ILE A 445 2.07 -38.58 -33.69
CA ILE A 445 3.31 -38.51 -32.89
C ILE A 445 3.51 -37.08 -32.38
N GLU A 446 3.25 -36.08 -33.22
CA GLU A 446 3.28 -34.66 -32.82
C GLU A 446 2.29 -34.34 -31.69
N LEU A 447 1.03 -34.78 -31.82
CA LEU A 447 0.01 -34.61 -30.78
C LEU A 447 0.38 -35.34 -29.49
N GLY A 448 0.96 -36.55 -29.60
CA GLY A 448 1.43 -37.32 -28.44
C GLY A 448 2.59 -36.64 -27.70
N LEU A 449 3.58 -36.13 -28.42
CA LEU A 449 4.73 -35.41 -27.85
C LEU A 449 4.32 -34.07 -27.23
N LEU A 450 3.44 -33.32 -27.90
CA LEU A 450 2.88 -32.08 -27.34
C LEU A 450 2.11 -32.35 -26.04
N GLY A 451 1.28 -33.39 -26.02
CA GLY A 451 0.55 -33.83 -24.83
C GLY A 451 1.48 -34.25 -23.68
N ALA A 452 2.56 -34.98 -23.99
CA ALA A 452 3.55 -35.39 -22.99
C ALA A 452 4.30 -34.20 -22.38
N VAL A 453 4.70 -33.21 -23.20
CA VAL A 453 5.39 -31.99 -22.74
C VAL A 453 4.46 -31.12 -21.91
N LEU A 454 3.20 -30.95 -22.34
CA LEU A 454 2.16 -30.25 -21.56
C LEU A 454 1.92 -30.93 -20.21
N GLY A 455 1.79 -32.25 -20.21
CA GLY A 455 1.58 -33.05 -19.01
C GLY A 455 2.75 -32.96 -18.02
N ALA A 456 3.98 -33.08 -18.52
CA ALA A 456 5.20 -32.94 -17.71
C ALA A 456 5.35 -31.52 -17.15
N GLY A 457 5.12 -30.50 -17.98
CA GLY A 457 5.14 -29.09 -17.55
C GLY A 457 4.09 -28.79 -16.49
N TYR A 458 2.86 -29.31 -16.65
CA TYR A 458 1.79 -29.17 -15.66
C TYR A 458 2.11 -29.90 -14.35
N ALA A 459 2.61 -31.14 -14.42
CA ALA A 459 3.00 -31.90 -13.23
C ALA A 459 4.14 -31.22 -12.47
N TRP A 460 5.14 -30.71 -13.19
CA TRP A 460 6.25 -29.94 -12.62
C TRP A 460 5.79 -28.61 -12.00
N SER A 461 4.90 -27.88 -12.68
CA SER A 461 4.24 -26.69 -12.15
C SER A 461 3.53 -26.95 -10.83
N ARG A 462 2.74 -28.03 -10.78
CA ARG A 462 2.04 -28.47 -9.56
C ARG A 462 3.02 -28.84 -8.45
N PHE A 463 4.11 -29.54 -8.78
CA PHE A 463 5.16 -29.88 -7.84
C PHE A 463 5.78 -28.61 -7.23
N VAL A 464 6.20 -27.65 -8.05
CA VAL A 464 6.83 -26.40 -7.56
C VAL A 464 5.85 -25.56 -6.74
N ARG A 465 4.59 -25.41 -7.18
CA ARG A 465 3.54 -24.71 -6.41
C ARG A 465 3.21 -25.40 -5.09
N SER A 466 3.34 -26.73 -5.01
CA SER A 466 3.15 -27.45 -3.75
C SER A 466 4.24 -27.12 -2.72
N ARG A 467 5.45 -26.77 -3.18
CA ARG A 467 6.59 -26.39 -2.34
C ARG A 467 6.62 -24.89 -2.01
N PHE A 468 6.22 -24.04 -2.96
CA PHE A 468 6.21 -22.58 -2.83
C PHE A 468 4.84 -22.03 -3.25
N PRO A 469 3.82 -22.14 -2.39
CA PRO A 469 2.49 -21.61 -2.70
C PRO A 469 2.51 -20.08 -2.75
N THR A 470 1.84 -19.52 -3.76
CA THR A 470 1.70 -18.07 -3.94
C THR A 470 0.62 -17.45 -3.05
N ASP A 471 -0.38 -18.24 -2.67
CA ASP A 471 -1.37 -17.84 -1.67
C ASP A 471 -0.83 -18.20 -0.28
N ILE A 472 -0.31 -17.18 0.40
CA ILE A 472 0.25 -17.32 1.74
C ILE A 472 -0.82 -17.34 2.83
N GLN A 473 -2.07 -17.01 2.50
CA GLN A 473 -3.10 -16.78 3.49
C GLN A 473 -3.36 -18.03 4.34
N ARG A 474 -3.28 -19.24 3.76
CA ARG A 474 -3.38 -20.50 4.50
C ARG A 474 -2.22 -20.71 5.48
N LYS A 475 -0.99 -20.31 5.11
CA LYS A 475 0.14 -20.37 6.04
C LYS A 475 -0.07 -19.40 7.19
N LEU A 476 -0.49 -18.17 6.92
CA LEU A 476 -0.79 -17.20 7.97
C LEU A 476 -1.89 -17.72 8.91
N ASP A 477 -2.92 -18.36 8.37
CA ASP A 477 -3.97 -19.03 9.15
C ASP A 477 -3.39 -20.07 10.13
N GLU A 478 -2.48 -20.95 9.67
CA GLU A 478 -1.81 -21.97 10.49
C GLU A 478 -0.85 -21.37 11.52
N LYS A 479 -0.06 -20.36 11.13
CA LYS A 479 0.87 -19.66 12.01
C LYS A 479 0.13 -18.88 13.09
N ALA A 480 -1.02 -18.29 12.78
CA ALA A 480 -1.86 -17.59 13.74
C ALA A 480 -2.34 -18.52 14.85
N GLU A 481 -2.75 -19.74 14.48
CA GLU A 481 -3.16 -20.77 15.43
C GLU A 481 -2.00 -21.20 16.33
N ALA A 482 -0.81 -21.41 15.75
CA ALA A 482 0.38 -21.79 16.50
C ALA A 482 0.76 -20.69 17.51
N ILE A 483 0.81 -19.42 17.09
CA ILE A 483 1.11 -18.27 17.95
C ILE A 483 0.07 -18.12 19.05
N SER A 484 -1.22 -18.22 18.71
CA SER A 484 -2.32 -18.12 19.67
C SER A 484 -2.19 -19.18 20.77
N ARG A 485 -1.88 -20.44 20.40
CA ARG A 485 -1.69 -21.52 21.37
C ARG A 485 -0.43 -21.34 22.22
N LEU A 486 0.68 -20.93 21.59
CA LEU A 486 1.96 -20.71 22.27
C LEU A 486 1.87 -19.60 23.34
N LEU A 487 1.21 -18.49 23.00
CA LEU A 487 1.14 -17.30 23.86
C LEU A 487 -0.16 -17.20 24.67
N ASP A 488 -1.03 -18.20 24.55
CA ASP A 488 -2.38 -18.23 25.12
C ASP A 488 -3.20 -16.94 24.89
N VAL A 489 -3.14 -16.39 23.67
CA VAL A 489 -3.89 -15.17 23.30
C VAL A 489 -5.15 -15.47 22.50
N PRO A 490 -6.29 -14.82 22.82
CA PRO A 490 -7.53 -14.98 22.06
C PRO A 490 -7.51 -14.26 20.71
N VAL A 491 -6.63 -13.29 20.48
CA VAL A 491 -6.57 -12.55 19.21
C VAL A 491 -5.14 -12.51 18.68
N VAL A 492 -4.96 -12.91 17.43
CA VAL A 492 -3.73 -12.74 16.66
C VAL A 492 -4.03 -11.85 15.46
N ALA A 493 -3.40 -10.69 15.39
CA ALA A 493 -3.52 -9.76 14.28
C ALA A 493 -2.23 -9.74 13.48
N MET A 494 -2.28 -10.22 12.24
CA MET A 494 -1.15 -10.14 11.31
C MET A 494 -1.63 -10.19 9.87
N GLY A 495 -0.85 -9.63 8.96
CA GLY A 495 -1.31 -9.52 7.59
C GLY A 495 -0.21 -9.12 6.61
N HIS A 496 0.04 -10.00 5.66
CA HIS A 496 0.80 -9.67 4.46
C HIS A 496 -0.06 -9.71 3.18
N CYS A 497 -1.31 -10.19 3.28
CA CYS A 497 -2.27 -10.18 2.17
C CYS A 497 -3.04 -8.86 2.12
N HIS A 498 -3.36 -8.38 0.91
CA HIS A 498 -4.09 -7.14 0.70
C HIS A 498 -5.57 -7.19 1.10
N ARG A 499 -6.13 -8.38 1.30
CA ARG A 499 -7.55 -8.57 1.66
C ARG A 499 -7.74 -8.66 3.16
N ALA A 500 -8.65 -7.84 3.67
CA ALA A 500 -9.07 -7.91 5.05
C ALA A 500 -9.78 -9.26 5.31
N ARG A 501 -9.42 -9.93 6.40
CA ARG A 501 -9.94 -11.24 6.76
C ARG A 501 -10.10 -11.35 8.27
N ARG A 502 -11.23 -11.89 8.70
CA ARG A 502 -11.46 -12.35 10.07
C ARG A 502 -11.76 -13.84 10.03
N ARG A 503 -10.95 -14.64 10.71
CA ARG A 503 -11.14 -16.09 10.82
C ARG A 503 -11.22 -16.49 12.28
N ARG A 504 -12.12 -17.41 12.57
CA ARG A 504 -12.20 -18.05 13.87
C ARG A 504 -11.34 -19.31 13.88
N MET A 505 -10.54 -19.48 14.93
CA MET A 505 -9.51 -20.52 15.03
C MET A 505 -9.94 -21.73 15.87
N ASP A 506 -10.91 -21.58 16.77
CA ASP A 506 -11.36 -22.67 17.65
C ASP A 506 -12.89 -22.87 17.72
N TRP A 507 -13.28 -24.10 18.02
CA TRP A 507 -14.67 -24.51 18.26
C TRP A 507 -15.29 -23.86 19.52
N ASN A 508 -14.47 -23.43 20.48
CA ASN A 508 -14.93 -22.83 21.75
C ASN A 508 -15.25 -21.33 21.65
N HIS A 509 -15.19 -20.74 20.45
CA HIS A 509 -15.59 -19.35 20.16
C HIS A 509 -14.71 -18.27 20.79
N ARG A 510 -13.44 -18.55 21.11
CA ARG A 510 -12.60 -17.60 21.86
C ARG A 510 -11.33 -17.18 21.16
N ARG A 511 -10.92 -17.85 20.08
CA ARG A 511 -9.68 -17.53 19.37
C ARG A 511 -9.94 -17.03 17.95
N PHE A 512 -9.34 -15.90 17.60
CA PHE A 512 -9.55 -15.19 16.34
C PHE A 512 -8.23 -14.79 15.70
N TYR A 513 -8.15 -15.00 14.39
CA TYR A 513 -7.12 -14.45 13.53
C TYR A 513 -7.71 -13.29 12.72
N ILE A 514 -6.97 -12.18 12.66
CA ILE A 514 -7.37 -10.97 11.95
C ILE A 514 -6.24 -10.50 11.04
N ASN A 515 -6.53 -10.38 9.75
CA ASN A 515 -5.76 -9.61 8.79
C ASN A 515 -6.57 -8.34 8.48
N THR A 516 -6.03 -7.15 8.76
CA THR A 516 -6.72 -5.89 8.49
C THR A 516 -6.78 -5.54 6.99
N GLY A 517 -5.97 -6.22 6.17
CA GLY A 517 -5.81 -5.93 4.74
C GLY A 517 -5.06 -4.63 4.48
N ASN A 518 -4.95 -4.25 3.21
CA ASN A 518 -4.50 -2.93 2.77
C ASN A 518 -5.71 -2.08 2.32
N PHE A 519 -5.50 -0.76 2.18
CA PHE A 519 -6.46 0.34 1.92
C PHE A 519 -7.53 0.15 0.82
N ILE A 520 -7.56 -0.98 0.11
CA ILE A 520 -8.53 -1.27 -0.95
C ILE A 520 -8.98 -2.72 -0.81
N ALA A 521 -10.05 -2.96 -0.06
CA ALA A 521 -10.76 -4.24 -0.14
C ALA A 521 -11.85 -4.13 -1.22
N PRO A 522 -11.91 -5.05 -2.20
CA PRO A 522 -12.81 -4.99 -3.36
C PRO A 522 -14.28 -5.26 -3.03
N GLU A 523 -14.61 -5.60 -1.79
CA GLU A 523 -15.98 -5.89 -1.36
C GLU A 523 -16.45 -4.78 -0.41
N THR A 524 -17.50 -4.08 -0.84
CA THR A 524 -18.13 -2.94 -0.14
C THR A 524 -19.05 -3.46 0.95
N PRO A 525 -18.76 -3.19 2.24
CA PRO A 525 -19.80 -3.29 3.25
C PRO A 525 -20.90 -2.27 2.93
N ARG A 526 -22.16 -2.66 2.98
CA ARG A 526 -23.31 -1.75 2.85
C ARG A 526 -23.76 -1.29 4.24
N HIS A 527 -24.17 -0.04 4.35
CA HIS A 527 -24.98 0.52 5.42
C HIS A 527 -26.25 -0.31 5.60
N ARG A 528 -26.87 -0.25 6.79
CA ARG A 528 -28.07 -1.03 7.16
C ARG A 528 -29.30 -0.70 6.29
N ASP A 529 -29.27 0.43 5.60
CA ASP A 529 -30.24 0.93 4.61
C ASP A 529 -29.86 0.57 3.16
N GLY A 530 -28.78 -0.18 2.93
CA GLY A 530 -28.39 -0.72 1.62
C GLY A 530 -27.38 0.13 0.83
N GLU A 531 -27.00 1.31 1.35
CA GLU A 531 -26.02 2.19 0.71
C GLU A 531 -24.57 1.72 0.94
N PRO A 532 -23.64 1.77 -0.03
CA PRO A 532 -22.27 1.27 0.19
C PRO A 532 -21.41 2.21 1.07
N CYS A 533 -20.66 1.64 2.02
CA CYS A 533 -19.78 2.37 2.95
C CYS A 533 -18.40 2.66 2.34
N THR A 534 -17.92 3.90 2.49
CA THR A 534 -16.82 4.49 1.71
C THR A 534 -15.53 4.79 2.48
N CYS A 535 -15.47 4.49 3.78
CA CYS A 535 -14.26 4.83 4.53
C CYS A 535 -13.12 3.85 4.27
N PRO A 536 -11.89 4.36 4.07
CA PRO A 536 -10.72 3.55 3.73
C PRO A 536 -10.16 2.77 4.92
N THR A 537 -10.61 3.09 6.14
CA THR A 537 -10.01 2.59 7.38
C THR A 537 -10.76 1.36 7.88
N THR A 538 -10.06 0.22 7.86
CA THR A 538 -10.47 -0.99 8.57
C THR A 538 -9.80 -1.01 9.94
N PHE A 539 -10.56 -1.27 10.99
CA PHE A 539 -10.06 -1.41 12.35
C PHE A 539 -10.73 -2.58 13.06
N VAL A 540 -10.17 -3.00 14.18
CA VAL A 540 -10.71 -4.07 15.02
C VAL A 540 -11.26 -3.47 16.30
N GLU A 541 -12.54 -3.74 16.58
CA GLU A 541 -13.14 -3.43 17.87
C GLU A 541 -13.19 -4.70 18.73
N LEU A 542 -12.50 -4.68 19.86
CA LEU A 542 -12.53 -5.76 20.84
C LEU A 542 -13.72 -5.54 21.79
N LEU A 543 -14.72 -6.44 21.72
CA LEU A 543 -15.88 -6.39 22.59
C LEU A 543 -15.60 -7.13 23.91
N ASP A 544 -15.84 -6.41 25.02
CA ASP A 544 -15.62 -6.79 26.43
C ASP A 544 -14.15 -6.85 26.90
N PRO A 545 -13.62 -5.74 27.42
CA PRO A 545 -12.25 -5.65 27.92
C PRO A 545 -11.98 -6.43 29.22
N GLY A 546 -12.99 -6.99 29.89
CA GLY A 546 -12.87 -7.50 31.27
C GLY A 546 -13.06 -9.01 31.45
N ALA A 547 -13.62 -9.73 30.48
CA ALA A 547 -13.75 -11.19 30.57
C ALA A 547 -13.94 -11.79 29.17
N LYS A 548 -12.91 -12.53 28.70
CA LYS A 548 -12.94 -13.39 27.50
C LYS A 548 -13.46 -12.66 26.25
N VAL A 549 -12.55 -12.13 25.42
CA VAL A 549 -12.86 -11.59 24.08
C VAL A 549 -13.76 -12.58 23.34
N ALA A 550 -15.06 -12.33 23.33
CA ALA A 550 -16.04 -13.32 22.88
C ALA A 550 -16.26 -13.21 21.37
N ASN A 551 -16.11 -12.00 20.81
CA ASN A 551 -16.32 -11.74 19.39
C ASN A 551 -15.68 -10.41 18.97
N PRO A 552 -14.43 -10.39 18.49
CA PRO A 552 -13.85 -9.19 17.92
C PRO A 552 -14.55 -8.84 16.61
N LEU A 553 -14.93 -7.58 16.45
CA LEU A 553 -15.59 -7.09 15.25
C LEU A 553 -14.56 -6.40 14.35
N LEU A 554 -14.40 -6.93 13.14
CA LEU A 554 -13.71 -6.20 12.09
C LEU A 554 -14.67 -5.14 11.56
N LYS A 555 -14.33 -3.88 11.77
CA LYS A 555 -15.16 -2.74 11.38
C LYS A 555 -14.47 -1.91 10.32
N ARG A 556 -15.27 -1.29 9.47
CA ARG A 556 -14.84 -0.10 8.74
C ARG A 556 -15.39 1.14 9.40
N TRP A 557 -14.59 2.19 9.40
CA TRP A 557 -15.06 3.49 9.82
C TRP A 557 -16.22 3.94 8.92
N CYS A 558 -17.08 4.82 9.43
CA CYS A 558 -18.10 5.49 8.63
C CYS A 558 -18.12 6.96 9.04
N CYS A 559 -17.93 7.86 8.06
CA CYS A 559 -18.06 9.30 8.26
C CYS A 559 -19.53 9.74 8.36
N VAL A 560 -20.45 8.99 7.74
CA VAL A 560 -21.88 9.34 7.63
C VAL A 560 -22.72 8.87 8.83
N ARG A 561 -22.31 7.81 9.56
CA ARG A 561 -22.97 7.35 10.79
C ARG A 561 -22.00 7.26 11.97
N ARG A 562 -22.46 7.65 13.16
CA ARG A 562 -21.74 7.53 14.45
C ARG A 562 -21.52 6.08 14.90
N GLU A 563 -22.13 5.08 14.24
CA GLU A 563 -22.01 3.66 14.54
C GLU A 563 -21.32 2.90 13.39
N GLY A 564 -20.17 2.27 13.66
CA GLY A 564 -19.34 1.59 12.65
C GLY A 564 -19.97 0.33 12.04
N VAL A 565 -19.69 0.08 10.75
CA VAL A 565 -20.23 -1.05 9.98
C VAL A 565 -19.43 -2.33 10.27
N VAL A 566 -20.12 -3.43 10.56
CA VAL A 566 -19.53 -4.75 10.85
C VAL A 566 -19.34 -5.53 9.55
N TYR A 567 -18.15 -6.10 9.35
CA TYR A 567 -17.91 -7.06 8.27
C TYR A 567 -18.26 -8.49 8.73
N GLU A 568 -19.35 -9.06 8.21
CA GLU A 568 -19.59 -10.50 8.28
C GLU A 568 -19.10 -11.15 6.98
N PRO A 569 -18.14 -12.09 7.04
CA PRO A 569 -17.74 -12.83 5.85
C PRO A 569 -18.94 -13.67 5.40
N SER A 570 -19.46 -13.39 4.21
CA SER A 570 -20.41 -14.29 3.55
C SER A 570 -19.72 -15.65 3.41
N THR A 571 -20.23 -16.65 4.12
CA THR A 571 -19.88 -18.05 3.87
C THR A 571 -20.15 -18.37 2.39
N PRO A 572 -19.21 -18.97 1.66
CA PRO A 572 -19.51 -19.44 0.32
C PRO A 572 -20.56 -20.55 0.44
N ARG A 573 -21.72 -20.37 -0.21
CA ARG A 573 -22.60 -21.47 -0.57
C ARG A 573 -22.16 -22.02 -1.92
#